data_AF-A0A1G0IK13-F1
#
_entry.id   AF-A0A1G0IK13-F1
#
_cell.length_a   1.000
_cell.length_b   1.000
_cell.length_c   1.000
_cell.angle_alpha   90.00
_cell.angle_beta   90.00
_cell.angle_gamma   90.00
#
_symmetry.space_group_name_H-M   'P 1'
#
loop_
_entity.id
_entity.type
_entity.pdbx_description
1 polymer ?
#
loop_
_entity_poly.entity_id
_entity_poly.type
_entity_poly.pdbx_seq_one_letter_code
_entity_poly.pdbx_strand_id
1 'polypeptide(L)'
;MLSQIYKDVVSEFKNIYGRFWATKQGNFEYYLKLDGYYFCKKQKQTIVIIQVRNKRTVEKIPVKKVIQDKNLVKELHPADACIIGMLANNERNNVVDISCDGWQKMKRFKQLCCFVKSDPILRVSKKYFGENKQEITVLHSPCLDKEIEISTIALFKNEALLYALDTFQAVSVGYGASESEIRNMQ
;
A
#
# COMPACT_ATOMS: atom_id res chain seq x y z
N MET A 1 -1.08 -28.86 -20.26
CA MET A 1 0.05 -28.65 -19.33
C MET A 1 0.10 -27.14 -19.01
N LEU A 2 -0.53 -26.78 -17.89
CA LEU A 2 -0.46 -25.53 -17.09
C LEU A 2 -0.11 -24.18 -17.76
N SER A 3 -1.10 -23.44 -18.27
CA SER A 3 -0.94 -21.97 -18.45
C SER A 3 -2.22 -21.13 -18.31
N GLN A 4 -3.33 -21.68 -17.80
CA GLN A 4 -4.67 -21.10 -18.01
C GLN A 4 -5.35 -20.46 -16.77
N ILE A 5 -4.64 -20.09 -15.68
CA ILE A 5 -5.32 -19.62 -14.44
C ILE A 5 -4.83 -18.28 -13.88
N TYR A 6 -3.78 -17.66 -14.42
CA TYR A 6 -3.39 -16.30 -14.03
C TYR A 6 -3.67 -15.29 -15.16
N LYS A 7 -4.93 -15.19 -15.59
CA LYS A 7 -5.37 -13.96 -16.28
C LYS A 7 -5.36 -12.86 -15.23
N ASP A 8 -4.30 -12.07 -15.27
CA ASP A 8 -4.03 -10.92 -14.40
C ASP A 8 -5.30 -10.16 -14.08
N VAL A 9 -5.61 -10.01 -12.79
CA VAL A 9 -6.69 -9.15 -12.29
C VAL A 9 -6.61 -7.76 -12.95
N VAL A 10 -5.39 -7.27 -13.18
CA VAL A 10 -5.11 -6.02 -13.91
C VAL A 10 -5.52 -6.03 -15.38
N SER A 11 -5.45 -7.17 -16.08
CA SER A 11 -5.91 -7.29 -17.46
C SER A 11 -7.44 -7.19 -17.56
N GLU A 12 -8.19 -7.71 -16.58
CA GLU A 12 -9.63 -7.46 -16.44
C GLU A 12 -9.91 -5.98 -16.15
N PHE A 13 -9.18 -5.35 -15.23
CA PHE A 13 -9.32 -3.91 -14.96
C PHE A 13 -9.03 -3.04 -16.19
N LYS A 14 -7.96 -3.31 -16.93
CA LYS A 14 -7.58 -2.51 -18.12
C LYS A 14 -8.52 -2.75 -19.30
N ASN A 15 -8.97 -3.99 -19.51
CA ASN A 15 -9.88 -4.33 -20.62
C ASN A 15 -11.30 -3.84 -20.38
N ILE A 16 -11.78 -3.83 -19.12
CA ILE A 16 -13.16 -3.41 -18.82
C ILE A 16 -13.29 -1.87 -18.77
N TYR A 17 -12.23 -1.14 -18.38
CA TYR A 17 -12.40 0.25 -17.95
C TYR A 17 -11.59 1.32 -18.73
N GLY A 18 -10.80 0.92 -19.74
CA GLY A 18 -10.21 1.81 -20.75
C GLY A 18 -8.85 2.44 -20.39
N ARG A 19 -8.26 3.18 -21.34
CA ARG A 19 -6.99 3.92 -21.16
C ARG A 19 -7.21 5.06 -20.16
N PHE A 20 -6.54 5.02 -19.01
CA PHE A 20 -6.66 6.05 -17.98
C PHE A 20 -5.73 7.23 -18.26
N TRP A 21 -6.27 8.43 -18.06
CA TRP A 21 -5.93 9.64 -18.78
C TRP A 21 -4.69 10.30 -18.19
N ALA A 22 -3.90 10.93 -19.06
CA ALA A 22 -3.04 12.01 -18.64
C ALA A 22 -3.93 13.19 -18.20
N THR A 23 -3.52 13.93 -17.17
CA THR A 23 -4.15 15.22 -16.83
C THR A 23 -4.15 16.12 -18.07
N LYS A 24 -4.91 17.23 -18.03
CA LYS A 24 -4.81 18.26 -19.07
C LYS A 24 -3.37 18.76 -19.32
N GLN A 25 -2.47 18.51 -18.37
CA GLN A 25 -1.04 18.87 -18.40
C GLN A 25 -0.12 17.71 -18.80
N GLY A 26 -0.66 16.53 -19.13
CA GLY A 26 0.14 15.37 -19.55
C GLY A 26 0.56 14.42 -18.42
N ASN A 27 0.19 14.69 -17.16
CA ASN A 27 0.66 13.87 -16.03
C ASN A 27 -0.19 12.62 -15.84
N PHE A 28 0.43 11.48 -15.52
CA PHE A 28 -0.30 10.25 -15.18
C PHE A 28 -0.84 10.32 -13.74
N GLU A 29 -1.87 9.53 -13.44
CA GLU A 29 -2.49 9.48 -12.12
C GLU A 29 -2.55 8.05 -11.57
N TYR A 30 -2.43 7.89 -10.24
CA TYR A 30 -2.74 6.66 -9.52
C TYR A 30 -4.24 6.41 -9.61
N TYR A 31 -4.65 5.49 -10.49
CA TYR A 31 -6.07 5.27 -10.76
C TYR A 31 -6.75 4.35 -9.75
N LEU A 32 -5.98 3.63 -8.92
CA LEU A 32 -6.52 2.82 -7.84
C LEU A 32 -6.46 3.57 -6.51
N LYS A 33 -7.36 3.20 -5.61
CA LYS A 33 -7.40 3.65 -4.22
C LYS A 33 -7.73 2.47 -3.32
N LEU A 34 -7.13 2.43 -2.15
CA LEU A 34 -7.61 1.60 -1.05
C LEU A 34 -8.80 2.30 -0.35
N ASP A 35 -10.03 1.81 -0.56
CA ASP A 35 -11.23 2.39 0.07
C ASP A 35 -11.42 1.91 1.51
N GLY A 36 -10.99 0.69 1.81
CA GLY A 36 -11.11 0.10 3.13
C GLY A 36 -10.63 -1.34 3.21
N TYR A 37 -10.79 -1.94 4.38
CA TYR A 37 -10.55 -3.36 4.59
C TYR A 37 -11.47 -3.94 5.66
N TYR A 38 -11.65 -5.26 5.61
CA TYR A 38 -12.35 -6.02 6.64
C TYR A 38 -11.76 -7.43 6.75
N PHE A 39 -11.94 -8.08 7.89
CA PHE A 39 -11.57 -9.48 8.06
C PHE A 39 -12.75 -10.38 7.67
N CYS A 40 -12.52 -11.38 6.81
CA CYS A 40 -13.54 -12.36 6.44
C CYS A 40 -13.32 -13.66 7.23
N LYS A 41 -14.09 -13.88 8.31
CA LYS A 41 -13.99 -15.13 9.11
C LYS A 41 -14.18 -16.41 8.28
N LYS A 42 -15.11 -16.43 7.32
CA LYS A 42 -15.35 -17.60 6.46
C LYS A 42 -14.11 -18.00 5.66
N GLN A 43 -13.36 -17.02 5.17
CA GLN A 43 -12.16 -17.23 4.37
C GLN A 43 -10.86 -17.14 5.20
N LYS A 44 -10.97 -16.79 6.49
CA LYS A 44 -9.86 -16.54 7.42
C LYS A 44 -8.77 -15.63 6.84
N GLN A 45 -9.20 -14.56 6.17
CA GLN A 45 -8.30 -13.61 5.52
C GLN A 45 -8.88 -12.20 5.50
N THR A 46 -7.97 -11.23 5.45
CA THR A 46 -8.20 -9.81 5.30
C THR A 46 -8.50 -9.51 3.84
N ILE A 47 -9.65 -8.91 3.61
CA ILE A 47 -10.11 -8.47 2.30
C ILE A 47 -9.94 -6.95 2.25
N VAL A 48 -9.19 -6.48 1.26
CA VAL A 48 -9.06 -5.05 0.95
C VAL A 48 -10.03 -4.67 -0.17
N ILE A 49 -10.49 -3.43 -0.12
CA ILE A 49 -11.43 -2.88 -1.08
C ILE A 49 -10.69 -1.90 -1.94
N ILE A 50 -10.51 -2.27 -3.19
CA ILE A 50 -9.81 -1.45 -4.16
C ILE A 50 -10.84 -0.75 -5.04
N GLN A 51 -10.86 0.58 -4.97
CA GLN A 51 -11.75 1.41 -5.78
C GLN A 51 -11.00 1.96 -6.99
N VAL A 52 -11.67 2.00 -8.14
CA VAL A 52 -11.21 2.78 -9.29
C VAL A 52 -11.59 4.25 -9.06
N ARG A 53 -10.60 5.14 -9.02
CA ARG A 53 -10.84 6.58 -8.81
C ARG A 53 -11.77 7.13 -9.88
N ASN A 54 -12.61 8.09 -9.47
CA ASN A 54 -13.63 8.71 -10.32
C ASN A 54 -14.69 7.74 -10.88
N LYS A 55 -14.76 6.50 -10.37
CA LYS A 55 -15.79 5.52 -10.67
C LYS A 55 -16.40 4.99 -9.36
N ARG A 56 -17.61 4.44 -9.45
CA ARG A 56 -18.28 3.77 -8.33
C ARG A 56 -17.85 2.30 -8.17
N THR A 57 -17.01 1.81 -9.08
CA THR A 57 -16.55 0.42 -9.11
C THR A 57 -15.56 0.14 -7.99
N VAL A 58 -15.81 -0.94 -7.24
CA VAL A 58 -14.94 -1.45 -6.19
C VAL A 58 -14.74 -2.94 -6.37
N GLU A 59 -13.52 -3.42 -6.13
CA GLU A 59 -13.17 -4.83 -6.09
C GLU A 59 -12.79 -5.28 -4.69
N LYS A 60 -13.20 -6.49 -4.34
CA LYS A 60 -12.93 -7.11 -3.03
C LYS A 60 -11.84 -8.16 -3.22
N ILE A 61 -10.63 -7.86 -2.75
CA ILE A 61 -9.45 -8.67 -3.05
C ILE A 61 -8.79 -9.08 -1.73
N PRO A 62 -8.42 -10.37 -1.54
CA PRO A 62 -7.57 -10.76 -0.41
C PRO A 62 -6.25 -10.00 -0.44
N VAL A 63 -5.81 -9.49 0.72
CA VAL A 63 -4.58 -8.68 0.82
C VAL A 63 -3.36 -9.42 0.26
N LYS A 64 -3.28 -10.75 0.49
CA LYS A 64 -2.23 -11.63 -0.08
C LYS A 64 -2.21 -11.65 -1.60
N LYS A 65 -3.35 -11.53 -2.27
CA LYS A 65 -3.38 -11.47 -3.74
C LYS A 65 -2.94 -10.11 -4.24
N VAL A 66 -3.31 -9.03 -3.54
CA VAL A 66 -2.89 -7.67 -3.89
C VAL A 66 -1.38 -7.53 -3.85
N ILE A 67 -0.70 -8.01 -2.80
CA ILE A 67 0.75 -7.87 -2.67
C ILE A 67 1.53 -8.68 -3.71
N GLN A 68 0.94 -9.75 -4.25
CA GLN A 68 1.52 -10.59 -5.30
C GLN A 68 1.39 -9.94 -6.69
N ASP A 69 0.38 -9.09 -6.89
CA ASP A 69 0.14 -8.38 -8.15
C ASP A 69 0.92 -7.05 -8.19
N LYS A 70 2.16 -7.11 -8.69
CA LYS A 70 3.03 -5.93 -8.84
C LYS A 70 2.40 -4.84 -9.70
N ASN A 71 1.58 -5.20 -10.68
CA ASN A 71 0.95 -4.23 -11.57
C ASN A 71 -0.16 -3.49 -10.84
N LEU A 72 -0.98 -4.18 -10.05
CA LEU A 72 -2.00 -3.55 -9.22
C LEU A 72 -1.34 -2.60 -8.20
N VAL A 73 -0.29 -3.07 -7.51
CA VAL A 73 0.43 -2.28 -6.51
C VAL A 73 0.95 -0.97 -7.12
N LYS A 74 1.58 -0.99 -8.30
CA LYS A 74 2.08 0.22 -9.00
C LYS A 74 1.02 1.28 -9.32
N GLU A 75 -0.25 0.91 -9.29
CA GLU A 75 -1.37 1.77 -9.64
C GLU A 75 -2.05 2.38 -8.41
N LEU A 76 -1.58 2.01 -7.21
CA LEU A 76 -1.97 2.60 -5.94
C LEU A 76 -1.05 3.75 -5.55
N HIS A 77 -1.62 4.74 -4.87
CA HIS A 77 -0.85 5.77 -4.21
C HIS A 77 0.12 5.14 -3.19
N PRO A 78 1.37 5.62 -3.05
CA PRO A 78 2.35 5.03 -2.14
C PRO A 78 1.84 4.87 -0.70
N ALA A 79 1.10 5.85 -0.17
CA ALA A 79 0.47 5.72 1.15
C ALA A 79 -0.58 4.59 1.25
N ASP A 80 -1.40 4.38 0.21
CA ASP A 80 -2.36 3.25 0.17
C ASP A 80 -1.59 1.91 0.13
N ALA A 81 -0.52 1.85 -0.66
CA ALA A 81 0.31 0.65 -0.77
C ALA A 81 1.09 0.35 0.53
N CYS A 82 1.51 1.38 1.27
CA CYS A 82 2.08 1.27 2.60
C CYS A 82 1.10 0.57 3.56
N ILE A 83 -0.16 0.98 3.56
CA ILE A 83 -1.21 0.34 4.37
C ILE A 83 -1.41 -1.12 3.96
N ILE A 84 -1.42 -1.43 2.67
CA ILE A 84 -1.50 -2.82 2.17
C ILE A 84 -0.33 -3.66 2.67
N GLY A 85 0.90 -3.12 2.67
CA GLY A 85 2.07 -3.79 3.22
C GLY A 85 1.91 -4.13 4.71
N MET A 86 1.42 -3.18 5.50
CA MET A 86 1.11 -3.40 6.92
C MET A 86 0.06 -4.49 7.11
N LEU A 87 -1.06 -4.43 6.38
CA LEU A 87 -2.14 -5.42 6.47
C LEU A 87 -1.67 -6.83 6.06
N ALA A 88 -0.83 -6.93 5.04
CA ALA A 88 -0.26 -8.20 4.58
C ALA A 88 0.68 -8.81 5.63
N ASN A 89 1.52 -8.00 6.29
CA ASN A 89 2.41 -8.48 7.35
C ASN A 89 1.64 -8.88 8.62
N ASN A 90 0.65 -8.08 8.99
CA ASN A 90 -0.27 -8.38 10.09
C ASN A 90 -0.94 -9.74 9.90
N GLU A 91 -1.51 -10.00 8.71
CA GLU A 91 -2.11 -11.30 8.40
C GLU A 91 -1.10 -12.44 8.41
N ARG A 92 0.13 -12.22 7.91
CA ARG A 92 1.21 -13.22 7.94
C ARG A 92 1.55 -13.64 9.37
N ASN A 93 1.48 -12.70 10.32
CA ASN A 93 1.77 -12.92 11.73
C ASN A 93 0.53 -13.26 12.57
N ASN A 94 -0.63 -13.53 11.95
CA ASN A 94 -1.91 -13.79 12.62
C ASN A 94 -2.41 -12.66 13.53
N VAL A 95 -1.94 -11.43 13.31
CA VAL A 95 -2.39 -10.21 14.01
C VAL A 95 -3.49 -9.57 13.16
N VAL A 96 -4.71 -10.09 13.27
CA VAL A 96 -5.86 -9.61 12.48
C VAL A 96 -6.84 -8.83 13.34
N ASP A 97 -7.36 -7.74 12.80
CA ASP A 97 -8.38 -6.93 13.47
C ASP A 97 -9.76 -7.60 13.37
N ILE A 98 -10.09 -8.39 14.39
CA ILE A 98 -11.39 -9.08 14.49
C ILE A 98 -12.57 -8.15 14.77
N SER A 99 -12.33 -6.88 15.14
CA SER A 99 -13.41 -5.90 15.31
C SER A 99 -14.07 -5.54 13.97
N CYS A 100 -13.30 -5.66 12.89
CA CYS A 100 -13.72 -5.43 11.51
C CYS A 100 -14.24 -6.70 10.81
N ASP A 101 -14.94 -7.57 11.53
CA ASP A 101 -15.47 -8.83 10.98
C ASP A 101 -16.65 -8.58 10.03
N GLY A 102 -16.41 -8.85 8.74
CA GLY A 102 -17.39 -8.73 7.68
C GLY A 102 -17.50 -7.32 7.08
N TRP A 103 -18.01 -7.28 5.85
CA TRP A 103 -18.11 -6.06 5.02
C TRP A 103 -18.85 -4.90 5.69
N GLN A 104 -19.86 -5.19 6.52
CA GLN A 104 -20.64 -4.16 7.21
C GLN A 104 -19.83 -3.41 8.28
N LYS A 105 -18.77 -4.04 8.82
CA LYS A 105 -17.87 -3.46 9.84
C LYS A 105 -16.53 -3.02 9.24
N MET A 106 -16.51 -2.79 7.93
CA MET A 106 -15.29 -2.41 7.24
C MET A 106 -14.71 -1.09 7.75
N LYS A 107 -13.41 -1.07 7.99
CA LYS A 107 -12.68 0.17 8.24
C LYS A 107 -12.42 0.89 6.93
N ARG A 108 -12.87 2.14 6.85
CA ARG A 108 -12.75 2.99 5.66
C ARG A 108 -11.54 3.89 5.76
N PHE A 109 -10.88 4.13 4.62
CA PHE A 109 -9.82 5.12 4.50
C PHE A 109 -10.32 6.39 3.82
N LYS A 110 -9.77 7.51 4.27
CA LYS A 110 -10.06 8.82 3.68
C LYS A 110 -9.52 8.89 2.25
N GLN A 111 -10.08 9.78 1.46
CA GLN A 111 -9.55 10.09 0.14
C GLN A 111 -8.21 10.81 0.29
N LEU A 112 -7.15 10.26 -0.28
CA LEU A 112 -5.88 10.98 -0.43
C LEU A 112 -6.01 12.04 -1.52
N CYS A 113 -5.71 13.29 -1.16
CA CYS A 113 -5.52 14.41 -2.08
C CYS A 113 -4.16 14.25 -2.79
N CYS A 114 -4.02 14.72 -4.03
CA CYS A 114 -2.85 14.49 -4.91
C CYS A 114 -2.66 13.02 -5.32
N PHE A 115 -3.16 12.68 -6.51
CA PHE A 115 -3.05 11.35 -7.10
C PHE A 115 -2.25 11.35 -8.40
N VAL A 116 -1.50 12.42 -8.67
CA VAL A 116 -0.56 12.45 -9.79
C VAL A 116 0.58 11.46 -9.52
N LYS A 117 1.04 10.76 -10.54
CA LYS A 117 2.25 9.96 -10.45
C LYS A 117 3.43 10.87 -10.71
N SER A 118 4.26 11.05 -9.70
CA SER A 118 5.58 11.69 -9.82
C SER A 118 6.68 10.66 -9.70
N ASP A 119 7.83 10.97 -10.30
CA ASP A 119 9.03 10.20 -10.03
C ASP A 119 9.42 10.31 -8.54
N PRO A 120 9.87 9.21 -7.91
CA PRO A 120 10.25 9.22 -6.51
C PRO A 120 11.47 10.12 -6.30
N ILE A 121 11.33 11.10 -5.41
CA ILE A 121 12.40 12.04 -5.03
C ILE A 121 13.16 11.60 -3.78
N LEU A 122 12.67 10.56 -3.10
CA LEU A 122 13.30 9.89 -1.97
C LEU A 122 13.48 8.39 -2.24
N ARG A 123 14.49 7.80 -1.62
CA ARG A 123 14.74 6.35 -1.58
C ARG A 123 15.12 5.93 -0.18
N VAL A 124 14.65 4.77 0.25
CA VAL A 124 15.10 4.08 1.46
C VAL A 124 16.52 3.57 1.19
N SER A 125 17.52 4.21 1.79
CA SER A 125 18.92 3.83 1.64
C SER A 125 19.30 2.69 2.59
N LYS A 126 18.82 2.75 3.84
CA LYS A 126 19.05 1.73 4.86
C LYS A 126 17.96 1.73 5.94
N LYS A 127 17.90 0.63 6.68
CA LYS A 127 17.10 0.48 7.91
C LYS A 127 17.98 -0.11 9.01
N TYR A 128 17.84 0.39 10.23
CA TYR A 128 18.56 -0.13 11.40
C TYR A 128 17.75 0.10 12.68
N PHE A 129 18.15 -0.55 13.78
CA PHE A 129 17.54 -0.30 15.09
C PHE A 129 18.35 0.78 15.82
N GLY A 130 17.68 1.88 16.19
CA GLY A 130 18.29 2.90 17.02
C GLY A 130 18.43 2.46 18.48
N GLU A 131 19.02 3.32 19.31
CA GLU A 131 19.30 3.05 20.73
C GLU A 131 18.04 2.67 21.53
N ASN A 132 16.89 3.24 21.17
CA ASN A 132 15.59 2.94 21.79
C ASN A 132 14.92 1.67 21.25
N LYS A 133 15.66 0.80 20.53
CA LYS A 133 15.14 -0.39 19.82
C LYS A 133 14.04 -0.08 18.80
N GLN A 134 13.87 1.18 18.42
CA GLN A 134 12.95 1.57 17.37
C GLN A 134 13.63 1.37 16.02
N GLU A 135 12.90 0.80 15.05
CA GLU A 135 13.38 0.74 13.68
C GLU A 135 13.42 2.16 13.09
N ILE A 136 14.60 2.55 12.61
CA ILE A 136 14.87 3.80 11.91
C ILE A 136 15.01 3.48 10.43
N THR A 137 14.30 4.23 9.60
CA THR A 137 14.42 4.23 8.15
C THR A 137 15.17 5.48 7.72
N VAL A 138 16.20 5.30 6.89
CA VAL A 138 16.96 6.42 6.32
C VAL A 138 16.51 6.66 4.90
N LEU A 139 16.11 7.90 4.63
CA LEU A 139 15.63 8.37 3.34
C LEU A 139 16.70 9.23 2.68
N HIS A 140 17.23 8.78 1.55
CA HIS A 140 18.15 9.55 0.70
C HIS A 140 17.40 10.30 -0.39
N SER A 141 17.73 11.56 -0.58
CA SER A 141 17.27 12.38 -1.71
C SER A 141 18.36 12.42 -2.78
N PRO A 142 18.19 11.73 -3.93
CA PRO A 142 19.21 11.71 -4.97
C PRO A 142 19.46 13.07 -5.62
N CYS A 143 18.48 13.98 -5.58
CA CYS A 143 18.60 15.31 -6.17
C CYS A 143 19.31 16.32 -5.25
N LEU A 144 19.21 16.13 -3.93
CA LEU A 144 19.85 17.03 -2.94
C LEU A 144 21.11 16.43 -2.32
N ASP A 145 21.36 15.14 -2.57
CA ASP A 145 22.36 14.32 -1.91
C ASP A 145 22.35 14.46 -0.37
N LYS A 146 21.15 14.35 0.18
CA LYS A 146 20.89 14.48 1.62
C LYS A 146 20.16 13.27 2.15
N GLU A 147 20.45 12.89 3.38
CA GLU A 147 19.74 11.85 4.12
C GLU A 147 18.90 12.43 5.25
N ILE A 148 17.77 11.79 5.53
CA ILE A 148 16.92 12.06 6.67
C ILE A 148 16.69 10.74 7.40
N GLU A 149 16.94 10.73 8.70
CA GLU A 149 16.62 9.61 9.57
C GLU A 149 15.24 9.84 10.21
N ILE A 150 14.37 8.84 10.12
CA ILE A 150 13.02 8.90 10.70
C ILE A 150 12.64 7.51 11.20
N SER A 151 11.94 7.42 12.35
CA SER A 151 11.42 6.12 12.78
C SER A 151 10.44 5.55 11.77
N THR A 152 10.49 4.24 11.51
CA THR A 152 9.62 3.60 10.51
C THR A 152 8.13 3.84 10.82
N ILE A 153 7.77 3.88 12.11
CA ILE A 153 6.40 4.19 12.56
C ILE A 153 6.01 5.65 12.27
N ALA A 154 6.93 6.61 12.44
CA ALA A 154 6.65 8.00 12.10
C ALA A 154 6.54 8.19 10.58
N LEU A 155 7.39 7.51 9.80
CA LEU A 155 7.31 7.50 8.34
C LEU A 155 5.99 6.92 7.84
N PHE A 156 5.51 5.82 8.45
CA PHE A 156 4.21 5.23 8.15
C PHE A 156 3.04 6.22 8.30
N LYS A 157 3.14 7.16 9.25
CA LYS A 157 2.12 8.19 9.50
C LYS A 157 2.29 9.45 8.64
N ASN A 158 3.37 9.55 7.85
CA ASN A 158 3.69 10.73 7.07
C ASN A 158 3.39 10.51 5.58
N GLU A 159 2.15 10.82 5.18
CA GLU A 159 1.66 10.64 3.81
C GLU A 159 2.53 11.36 2.76
N ALA A 160 3.07 12.54 3.09
CA ALA A 160 3.90 13.33 2.17
C ALA A 160 5.25 12.65 1.90
N LEU A 161 5.91 12.14 2.95
CA LEU A 161 7.15 11.39 2.78
C LEU A 161 6.91 10.05 2.07
N LEU A 162 5.79 9.38 2.35
CA LEU A 162 5.40 8.17 1.62
C LEU A 162 5.17 8.45 0.13
N TYR A 163 4.48 9.55 -0.20
CA TYR A 163 4.25 9.96 -1.58
C TYR A 163 5.54 10.28 -2.35
N ALA A 164 6.57 10.73 -1.64
CA ALA A 164 7.89 10.98 -2.21
C ALA A 164 8.69 9.69 -2.52
N LEU A 165 8.22 8.52 -2.06
CA LEU A 165 8.78 7.21 -2.35
C LEU A 165 8.09 6.54 -3.54
N ASP A 166 8.73 5.51 -4.10
CA ASP A 166 8.01 4.60 -4.98
C ASP A 166 7.09 3.66 -4.19
N THR A 167 6.09 3.12 -4.89
CA THR A 167 5.04 2.33 -4.28
C THR A 167 5.55 1.04 -3.61
N PHE A 168 6.64 0.43 -4.10
CA PHE A 168 7.20 -0.79 -3.51
C PHE A 168 8.03 -0.48 -2.26
N GLN A 169 8.76 0.63 -2.27
CA GLN A 169 9.44 1.11 -1.07
C GLN A 169 8.42 1.45 0.02
N ALA A 170 7.30 2.09 -0.34
CA ALA A 170 6.22 2.37 0.59
C ALA A 170 5.58 1.08 1.16
N VAL A 171 5.38 0.05 0.33
CA VAL A 171 4.98 -1.30 0.82
C VAL A 171 5.96 -1.83 1.86
N SER A 172 7.27 -1.76 1.59
CA SER A 172 8.32 -2.22 2.53
C SER A 172 8.32 -1.43 3.85
N VAL A 173 8.01 -0.13 3.81
CA VAL A 173 7.79 0.67 5.02
C VAL A 173 6.60 0.15 5.81
N GLY A 174 5.48 -0.14 5.14
CA GLY A 174 4.30 -0.73 5.79
C GLY A 174 4.58 -2.05 6.50
N TYR A 175 5.34 -2.94 5.85
CA TYR A 175 5.84 -4.17 6.47
C TYR A 175 6.67 -3.90 7.72
N GLY A 176 7.66 -3.00 7.64
CA GLY A 176 8.54 -2.66 8.78
C GLY A 176 7.80 -1.99 9.94
N ALA A 177 6.81 -1.15 9.65
CA ALA A 177 5.97 -0.52 10.67
C ALA A 177 5.14 -1.55 11.43
N SER A 178 4.46 -2.46 10.71
CA SER A 178 3.74 -3.59 11.31
C SER A 178 4.66 -4.46 12.17
N GLU A 179 5.82 -4.84 11.65
CA GLU A 179 6.80 -5.66 12.36
C GLU A 179 7.27 -5.00 13.66
N SER A 180 7.49 -3.68 13.64
CA SER A 180 7.87 -2.90 14.81
C SER A 180 6.76 -2.89 15.87
N GLU A 181 5.49 -2.79 15.46
CA GLU A 181 4.35 -2.87 16.38
C GLU A 181 4.18 -4.26 16.99
N ILE A 182 4.31 -5.32 16.17
CA ILE A 182 4.17 -6.72 16.62
C ILE A 182 5.24 -7.06 17.67
N ARG A 183 6.49 -6.62 17.47
CA ARG A 183 7.57 -6.83 18.44
C ARG A 183 7.34 -6.16 19.78
N ASN A 184 6.60 -5.05 19.80
CA ASN A 184 6.26 -4.36 21.05
C ASN A 184 5.09 -5.02 21.80
N MET A 185 4.34 -5.94 21.16
CA MET A 185 3.25 -6.69 21.78
C MET A 185 3.72 -8.00 22.44
N GLN A 186 4.96 -8.42 22.15
CA GLN A 186 5.60 -9.62 22.69
C GLN A 186 6.48 -9.27 23.88
#